data_AF-A0A7K2PAI7-F1
#
_entry.id   AF-A0A7K2PAI7-F1
#
_cell.length_a   1.000
_cell.length_b   1.000
_cell.length_c   1.000
_cell.angle_alpha   90.00
_cell.angle_beta   90.00
_cell.angle_gamma   90.00
#
_symmetry.space_group_name_H-M   'P 1'
#
loop_
_entity.id
_entity.type
_entity.pdbx_description
1 polymer ?
#
loop_
_entity_poly.entity_id
_entity_poly.type
_entity_poly.pdbx_seq_one_letter_code
_entity_poly.pdbx_strand_id
1 'polypeptide(L)'
;MSSPTPDALLGPADVRELAAALGVRPTKQRGQNFVIDANTVRRIVRTAEVRPDDVVVEVGPGLGSLTLALLEAADRVTAVEID
;
A
#
# COMPACT_ATOMS: atom_id res chain seq x y z
N MET A 1 -17.75 -2.05 15.33
CA MET A 1 -16.75 -1.73 14.29
C MET A 1 -16.25 -3.07 13.79
N SER A 2 -16.63 -3.46 12.56
CA SER A 2 -16.19 -4.75 12.01
C SER A 2 -14.71 -4.63 11.69
N SER A 3 -13.90 -5.51 12.26
CA SER A 3 -12.48 -5.65 11.94
C SER A 3 -12.35 -5.85 10.41
N PRO A 4 -11.42 -5.16 9.73
CA PRO A 4 -11.19 -5.41 8.31
C PRO A 4 -10.73 -6.87 8.14
N THR A 5 -11.34 -7.58 7.20
CA THR A 5 -10.97 -8.95 6.85
C THR A 5 -9.51 -8.94 6.36
N PRO A 6 -8.63 -9.84 6.82
CA PRO A 6 -7.20 -9.83 6.50
C PRO A 6 -6.83 -9.92 5.01
N ASP A 7 -7.78 -10.30 4.14
CA ASP A 7 -7.55 -10.52 2.70
C ASP A 7 -7.88 -9.32 1.78
N ALA A 8 -8.36 -8.20 2.34
CA ALA A 8 -8.87 -7.09 1.55
C ALA A 8 -7.81 -6.01 1.30
N LEU A 9 -7.09 -6.13 0.18
CA LEU A 9 -6.32 -5.01 -0.38
C LEU A 9 -7.24 -3.82 -0.71
N LEU A 10 -6.70 -2.60 -0.61
CA LEU A 10 -7.47 -1.37 -0.82
C LEU A 10 -7.97 -1.24 -2.27
N GLY A 11 -9.28 -1.12 -2.42
CA GLY A 11 -9.92 -0.77 -3.68
C GLY A 11 -10.09 0.75 -3.84
N PRO A 12 -10.67 1.20 -4.97
CA PRO A 12 -10.86 2.62 -5.24
C PRO A 12 -11.72 3.35 -4.21
N ALA A 13 -12.70 2.67 -3.60
CA ALA A 13 -13.55 3.25 -2.57
C ALA A 13 -12.76 3.46 -1.27
N ASP A 14 -12.05 2.43 -0.81
CA ASP A 14 -11.25 2.47 0.41
C ASP A 14 -10.17 3.56 0.33
N VAL A 15 -9.48 3.66 -0.81
CA VAL A 15 -8.46 4.70 -1.04
C VAL A 15 -9.06 6.10 -0.97
N ARG A 16 -10.26 6.32 -1.53
CA ARG A 16 -10.93 7.63 -1.45
C ARG A 16 -11.39 7.96 -0.03
N GLU A 17 -11.95 6.98 0.68
CA GLU A 17 -12.39 7.15 2.07
C GLU A 17 -11.20 7.45 2.97
N LEU A 18 -10.11 6.69 2.85
CA LEU A 18 -8.91 6.89 3.64
C LEU A 18 -8.24 8.23 3.35
N ALA A 19 -8.13 8.62 2.07
CA ALA A 19 -7.62 9.94 1.69
C ALA A 19 -8.45 11.07 2.30
N ALA A 20 -9.79 10.95 2.27
CA ALA A 20 -10.69 11.93 2.86
C ALA A 20 -10.56 11.99 4.39
N ALA A 21 -10.52 10.84 5.06
CA ALA A 21 -10.37 10.73 6.51
C ALA A 21 -9.03 11.32 7.00
N LEU A 22 -7.95 11.13 6.24
CA LEU A 22 -6.62 11.66 6.55
C LEU A 22 -6.40 13.09 6.05
N GLY A 23 -7.35 13.69 5.33
CA GLY A 23 -7.20 15.01 4.72
C GLY A 23 -6.13 15.07 3.62
N VAL A 24 -5.73 13.93 3.08
CA VAL A 24 -4.68 13.81 2.07
C VAL A 24 -5.29 14.03 0.69
N ARG A 25 -4.69 14.93 -0.09
CA ARG A 25 -4.99 15.08 -1.51
C ARG A 25 -3.71 14.79 -2.31
N PRO A 26 -3.77 13.98 -3.37
CA PRO A 26 -2.59 13.74 -4.19
C PRO A 26 -2.10 15.07 -4.75
N THR A 27 -0.84 15.42 -4.46
CA THR A 27 -0.22 16.62 -5.01
C THR A 27 0.63 16.28 -6.22
N LYS A 28 0.42 17.03 -7.32
CA LYS A 28 1.25 16.91 -8.53
C LYS A 28 2.67 17.42 -8.31
N GLN A 29 2.90 18.28 -7.31
CA GLN A 29 4.24 18.81 -7.03
C GLN A 29 5.23 17.73 -6.58
N ARG A 30 4.73 16.67 -5.93
CA ARG A 30 5.52 15.51 -5.48
C ARG A 30 5.31 14.26 -6.33
N GLY A 31 4.59 14.37 -7.45
CA GLY A 31 4.33 13.24 -8.35
C GLY A 31 3.49 12.10 -7.74
N GLN A 32 2.70 12.37 -6.70
CA GLN A 32 1.97 11.35 -5.96
C GLN A 32 0.84 10.73 -6.81
N ASN A 33 0.83 9.40 -6.89
CA ASN A 33 -0.23 8.60 -7.48
C ASN A 33 -0.51 7.40 -6.57
N PHE A 34 -1.76 7.24 -6.13
CA PHE A 34 -2.14 6.11 -5.27
C PHE A 34 -2.58 4.92 -6.11
N VAL A 35 -2.01 3.75 -5.85
CA VAL A 35 -2.42 2.50 -6.50
C VAL A 35 -3.75 2.04 -5.89
N ILE A 36 -4.76 1.83 -6.74
CA ILE A 36 -6.13 1.49 -6.32
C ILE A 36 -6.60 0.11 -6.82
N ASP A 37 -5.77 -0.59 -7.59
CA ASP A 37 -6.08 -1.89 -8.17
C ASP A 37 -5.30 -3.00 -7.46
N ALA A 38 -6.03 -3.85 -6.74
CA ALA A 38 -5.47 -4.97 -5.99
C ALA A 38 -4.68 -5.96 -6.88
N ASN A 39 -5.09 -6.16 -8.13
CA ASN A 39 -4.38 -7.07 -9.03
C ASN A 39 -3.01 -6.52 -9.45
N THR A 40 -2.91 -5.22 -9.65
CA THR A 40 -1.65 -4.53 -9.89
C THR A 40 -0.73 -4.63 -8.68
N VAL A 41 -1.24 -4.42 -7.46
CA VAL A 41 -0.46 -4.60 -6.22
C VAL A 41 0.09 -6.04 -6.10
N ARG A 42 -0.77 -7.06 -6.24
CA ARG A 42 -0.34 -8.47 -6.19
C ARG A 42 0.71 -8.79 -7.25
N ARG A 43 0.56 -8.22 -8.46
CA ARG A 43 1.54 -8.37 -9.53
C ARG A 43 2.88 -7.74 -9.16
N ILE A 44 2.90 -6.57 -8.54
CA ILE A 44 4.14 -5.93 -8.07
C ILE A 44 4.87 -6.84 -7.09
N VAL A 45 4.18 -7.31 -6.03
CA VAL A 45 4.78 -8.18 -5.02
C VAL A 45 5.32 -9.47 -5.63
N ARG A 46 4.53 -10.13 -6.50
CA ARG A 46 4.96 -11.35 -7.19
C ARG A 46 6.16 -11.12 -8.10
N THR A 47 6.16 -10.03 -8.87
CA THR A 47 7.26 -9.72 -9.80
C THR A 47 8.53 -9.30 -9.07
N ALA A 48 8.41 -8.72 -7.87
CA ALA A 48 9.53 -8.46 -6.99
C ALA A 48 10.07 -9.72 -6.29
N GLU A 49 9.42 -10.88 -6.49
CA GLU A 49 9.80 -12.18 -5.92
C GLU A 49 9.95 -12.16 -4.39
N VAL A 50 9.15 -11.35 -3.71
CA VAL A 50 9.17 -11.22 -2.25
C VAL A 50 8.88 -12.56 -1.58
N ARG A 51 9.70 -12.92 -0.59
CA ARG A 51 9.66 -14.17 0.15
C ARG A 51 9.33 -13.93 1.62
N PRO A 52 8.79 -14.94 2.34
CA PRO A 52 8.44 -14.81 3.75
C PRO A 52 9.58 -14.47 4.70
N ASP A 53 10.84 -14.64 4.28
CA ASP A 53 12.04 -14.32 5.04
C ASP A 53 12.69 -12.97 4.65
N ASP A 54 12.11 -12.26 3.68
CA ASP A 54 12.62 -10.97 3.22
C ASP A 54 12.31 -9.83 4.20
N VAL A 55 13.24 -8.88 4.27
CA VAL A 55 13.04 -7.57 4.90
C VAL A 55 12.96 -6.52 3.81
N VAL A 56 11.79 -5.91 3.64
CA VAL A 56 11.49 -4.96 2.57
C VAL A 56 11.60 -3.52 3.07
N VAL A 57 12.22 -2.65 2.26
CA VAL A 57 12.13 -1.20 2.41
C VAL A 57 11.19 -0.66 1.33
N GLU A 58 10.08 -0.05 1.75
CA GLU A 58 9.13 0.61 0.87
C GLU A 58 9.38 2.12 0.87
N VAL A 59 9.54 2.71 -0.30
CA VAL A 59 9.72 4.16 -0.47
C VAL A 59 8.43 4.75 -1.03
N GLY A 60 7.85 5.73 -0.33
CA GLY A 60 6.60 6.36 -0.72
C GLY A 60 5.38 5.43 -0.56
N PRO A 61 5.09 4.95 0.66
CA PRO A 61 3.95 4.04 0.93
C PRO A 61 2.59 4.66 0.56
N GLY A 62 2.50 6.01 0.53
CA GLY A 62 1.27 6.72 0.24
C GLY A 62 0.17 6.34 1.23
N LEU A 63 -0.94 5.81 0.72
CA LEU A 63 -2.08 5.35 1.55
C LEU A 63 -1.98 3.88 1.98
N GLY A 64 -0.87 3.20 1.63
CA GLY A 64 -0.56 1.85 2.13
C GLY A 64 -1.04 0.69 1.25
N SER A 65 -1.50 0.94 0.02
CA SER A 65 -2.00 -0.13 -0.86
C SER A 65 -0.96 -1.23 -1.12
N LEU A 66 0.30 -0.84 -1.36
CA LEU A 66 1.39 -1.80 -1.57
C LEU A 66 1.92 -2.32 -0.22
N THR A 67 2.03 -1.46 0.80
CA THR A 67 2.40 -1.84 2.17
C THR A 67 1.61 -3.04 2.68
N LEU A 68 0.27 -3.04 2.50
CA LEU A 68 -0.58 -4.15 2.94
C LEU A 68 -0.21 -5.48 2.28
N ALA A 69 0.01 -5.48 0.97
CA ALA A 69 0.41 -6.70 0.26
C ALA A 69 1.85 -7.15 0.59
N LEU A 70 2.75 -6.21 0.88
CA LEU A 70 4.10 -6.54 1.33
C LEU A 70 4.08 -7.17 2.73
N LEU A 71 3.22 -6.68 3.63
CA LEU A 71 3.06 -7.25 4.98
C LEU A 71 2.49 -8.67 4.97
N GLU A 72 1.72 -9.04 3.94
CA GLU A 72 1.26 -10.42 3.74
C GLU A 72 2.38 -11.36 3.24
N ALA A 73 3.40 -10.82 2.57
CA ALA A 73 4.40 -11.59 1.83
C ALA A 73 5.79 -11.65 2.46
N ALA A 74 6.17 -10.63 3.25
CA ALA A 74 7.51 -10.45 3.82
C ALA A 74 7.51 -10.62 5.35
N ASP A 75 8.67 -10.95 5.94
CA ASP A 75 8.85 -10.99 7.40
C ASP A 75 8.67 -9.60 8.02
N ARG A 76 9.23 -8.58 7.35
CA ARG A 76 9.21 -7.21 7.84
C ARG A 76 9.21 -6.19 6.72
N VAL A 77 8.41 -5.14 6.88
CA VAL A 77 8.37 -3.98 5.98
C VAL A 77 8.75 -2.72 6.77
N THR A 78 9.68 -1.94 6.24
CA THR A 78 10.01 -0.59 6.72
C THR A 78 9.60 0.41 5.66
N ALA A 79 8.58 1.22 5.95
CA ALA A 79 8.12 2.26 5.03
C ALA A 79 8.83 3.59 5.32
N VAL A 80 9.29 4.27 4.27
CA VAL A 80 9.95 5.57 4.32
C VAL A 80 9.15 6.56 3.47
N GLU A 81 8.70 7.63 4.09
CA GLU A 81 7.90 8.70 3.48
C GLU A 81 8.58 10.05 3.74
N ILE A 82 8.53 10.96 2.76
CA ILE A 82 9.26 12.24 2.82
C ILE A 82 8.38 13.43 3.27
N ASP A 83 7.12 13.13 3.63
CA ASP A 83 5.96 14.04 3.59
C ASP A 83 5.71 14.60 2.19
#